data_AF-A0A2E0XBI0-F1
#
_entry.id   AF-A0A2E0XBI0-F1
#
_cell.length_a   1.000
_cell.length_b   1.000
_cell.length_c   1.000
_cell.angle_alpha   90.00
_cell.angle_beta   90.00
_cell.angle_gamma   90.00
#
_symmetry.space_group_name_H-M   'P 1'
#
loop_
_entity.id
_entity.type
_entity.pdbx_description
1 polymer ?
#
loop_
_entity_poly.entity_id
_entity_poly.type
_entity_poly.pdbx_seq_one_letter_code
_entity_poly.pdbx_strand_id
1 'polypeptide(L)'
;MIVITIVAGILGYVVVPAIRQQSAVKRILNAGGHVGYQSGCNSRGEHLFGETPNLPTWLAERLAPCNWAYFGEVTHVFMSGVPISDKDLRVLGWLHGLRTVYLDDSHVGDNGIESLYELRSLSRLNLAGTRVTDDGLRPFARMKSLTELVVPVGISDDTVAYLAANLPNCMVEVE
;
A
#
# COMPACT_ATOMS: atom_id res chain seq x y z
N MET A 1 -0.31 -39.84 2.90
CA MET A 1 -0.53 -38.91 1.78
C MET A 1 -1.31 -37.65 2.17
N ILE A 2 -2.34 -37.71 3.01
CA ILE A 2 -3.17 -36.55 3.41
C ILE A 2 -2.38 -35.47 4.18
N VAL A 3 -1.42 -35.86 5.02
CA VAL A 3 -0.59 -34.92 5.80
C VAL A 3 0.31 -34.06 4.88
N ILE A 4 0.83 -34.63 3.79
CA ILE A 4 1.71 -33.91 2.86
C ILE A 4 0.90 -32.87 2.05
N THR A 5 -0.33 -33.17 1.65
CA THR A 5 -1.21 -32.21 0.96
C THR A 5 -1.71 -31.11 1.88
N ILE A 6 -2.00 -31.41 3.15
CA ILE A 6 -2.36 -30.36 4.13
C ILE A 6 -1.16 -29.45 4.40
N VAL A 7 0.04 -30.01 4.59
CA VAL A 7 1.27 -29.21 4.78
C VAL A 7 1.58 -28.39 3.53
N ALA A 8 1.45 -28.94 2.32
CA ALA A 8 1.64 -28.21 1.07
C ALA A 8 0.58 -27.12 0.86
N GLY A 9 -0.67 -27.36 1.27
CA GLY A 9 -1.75 -26.38 1.23
C GLY A 9 -1.52 -25.23 2.22
N ILE A 10 -1.09 -25.54 3.45
CA ILE A 10 -0.73 -24.55 4.48
C ILE A 10 0.52 -23.77 4.05
N LEU A 11 1.53 -24.45 3.50
CA LEU A 11 2.72 -23.79 2.94
C LEU A 11 2.31 -22.88 1.79
N GLY A 12 1.47 -23.33 0.87
CA GLY A 12 0.98 -22.50 -0.24
C GLY A 12 0.21 -21.27 0.25
N TYR A 13 -0.64 -21.45 1.26
CA TYR A 13 -1.43 -20.37 1.86
C TYR A 13 -0.56 -19.31 2.56
N VAL A 14 0.52 -19.71 3.21
CA VAL A 14 1.40 -18.79 3.96
C VAL A 14 2.53 -18.22 3.09
N VAL A 15 3.12 -19.04 2.22
CA VAL A 15 4.35 -18.71 1.47
C VAL A 15 4.03 -17.91 0.21
N VAL A 16 2.92 -18.20 -0.49
CA VAL A 16 2.61 -17.51 -1.76
C VAL A 16 2.32 -16.01 -1.55
N PRO A 17 1.49 -15.58 -0.57
CA PRO A 17 1.29 -14.17 -0.28
C PRO A 17 2.59 -13.46 0.13
N ALA A 18 3.44 -14.12 0.94
CA ALA A 18 4.73 -13.59 1.36
C ALA A 18 5.68 -13.36 0.18
N ILE A 19 5.75 -14.29 -0.79
CA ILE A 19 6.58 -14.13 -2.00
C ILE A 19 6.07 -12.97 -2.88
N ARG A 20 4.75 -12.82 -3.04
CA ARG A 20 4.16 -11.72 -3.83
C ARG A 20 4.45 -10.37 -3.20
N GLN A 21 4.28 -10.27 -1.89
CA GLN A 21 4.61 -9.08 -1.12
C GLN A 21 6.08 -8.67 -1.30
N GLN A 22 7.00 -9.64 -1.27
CA GLN A 22 8.43 -9.34 -1.48
C GLN A 22 8.76 -8.90 -2.89
N SER A 23 8.11 -9.51 -3.89
CA SER A 23 8.29 -9.11 -5.28
C SER A 23 7.82 -7.67 -5.50
N ALA A 24 6.72 -7.28 -4.83
CA ALA A 24 6.22 -5.91 -4.81
C ALA A 24 7.20 -4.96 -4.09
N VAL A 25 7.61 -5.29 -2.87
CA VAL A 25 8.57 -4.47 -2.08
C VAL A 25 9.87 -4.27 -2.83
N LYS A 26 10.46 -5.32 -3.41
CA LYS A 26 11.70 -5.22 -4.18
C LYS A 26 11.55 -4.29 -5.39
N ARG A 27 10.40 -4.32 -6.08
CA ARG A 27 10.12 -3.41 -7.20
C ARG A 27 10.01 -1.97 -6.75
N ILE A 28 9.31 -1.71 -5.64
CA ILE A 28 9.18 -0.37 -5.05
C ILE A 28 10.57 0.17 -4.69
N LEU A 29 11.38 -0.62 -3.97
CA LEU A 29 12.73 -0.22 -3.58
C LEU A 29 13.65 0.02 -4.79
N ASN A 30 13.57 -0.84 -5.81
CA ASN A 30 14.33 -0.68 -7.04
C ASN A 30 13.91 0.55 -7.85
N ALA A 31 12.64 0.94 -7.77
CA ALA A 31 12.17 2.17 -8.38
C ALA A 31 12.68 3.42 -7.65
N GLY A 32 13.14 3.29 -6.40
CA GLY A 32 13.53 4.41 -5.53
C GLY A 32 12.47 4.79 -4.50
N GLY A 33 11.40 4.00 -4.38
CA GLY A 33 10.36 4.18 -3.36
C GLY A 33 10.76 3.59 -2.01
N HIS A 34 10.03 4.00 -0.97
CA HIS A 34 10.17 3.51 0.39
C HIS A 34 8.92 2.75 0.84
N VAL A 35 9.12 1.74 1.70
CA VAL A 35 8.04 0.97 2.32
C VAL A 35 8.16 1.04 3.84
N GLY A 36 7.01 1.18 4.51
CA GLY A 36 6.87 1.15 5.95
C GLY A 36 6.01 -0.03 6.39
N TYR A 37 6.34 -0.59 7.56
CA TYR A 37 5.66 -1.73 8.16
C TYR A 37 4.87 -1.30 9.40
N GLN A 38 3.86 -2.08 9.78
CA GLN A 38 3.09 -1.82 11.01
C GLN A 38 4.00 -2.03 12.25
N SER A 39 4.45 -0.94 12.86
CA SER A 39 5.27 -0.95 14.08
C SER A 39 4.78 0.17 15.00
N GLY A 40 4.60 -0.13 16.29
CA GLY A 40 3.96 0.74 17.27
C GLY A 40 4.70 2.05 17.47
N CYS A 41 3.94 3.13 17.68
CA CYS A 41 4.51 4.41 18.10
C CYS A 41 5.11 4.24 19.50
N ASN A 42 6.37 4.66 19.69
CA ASN A 42 6.84 4.96 21.04
C ASN A 42 6.34 6.36 21.48
N SER A 43 6.42 6.62 22.77
CA SER A 43 5.91 7.83 23.44
C SER A 43 6.64 9.15 23.08
N ARG A 44 7.57 9.14 22.11
CA ARG A 44 8.34 10.34 21.68
C ARG A 44 8.05 10.79 20.25
N GLY A 45 7.17 10.11 19.51
CA GLY A 45 6.73 10.57 18.17
C GLY A 45 7.79 10.45 17.07
N GLU A 46 8.85 9.67 17.28
CA GLU A 46 9.85 9.38 16.25
C GLU A 46 9.40 8.17 15.40
N HIS A 47 9.42 8.32 14.07
CA HIS A 47 9.22 7.22 13.13
C HIS A 47 10.43 6.28 13.18
N LEU A 48 10.35 5.27 14.05
CA LEU A 48 11.34 4.18 14.06
C LEU A 48 11.03 3.24 12.89
N PHE A 49 11.90 3.25 11.87
CA PHE A 49 12.01 2.13 10.95
C PHE A 49 12.32 0.86 11.76
N GLY A 50 11.37 -0.06 11.83
CA GLY A 50 11.55 -1.40 12.39
C GLY A 50 11.18 -1.53 13.86
N GLU A 51 9.98 -2.04 14.12
CA GLU A 51 9.77 -2.93 15.25
C GLU A 51 9.58 -4.35 14.73
N THR A 52 10.33 -5.28 15.31
CA THR A 52 10.35 -6.69 14.94
C THR A 52 8.97 -7.32 15.15
N PRO A 53 8.52 -8.22 14.25
CA PRO A 53 7.41 -9.10 14.55
C PRO A 53 7.71 -9.91 15.81
N ASN A 54 6.68 -10.27 16.57
CA ASN A 54 6.77 -11.04 17.80
C ASN A 54 7.21 -12.49 17.49
N LEU A 55 8.49 -12.67 17.18
CA LEU A 55 9.10 -13.94 16.82
C LEU A 55 9.86 -14.49 18.03
N PRO A 56 9.80 -15.80 18.29
CA PRO A 56 10.71 -16.45 19.22
C PRO A 56 12.17 -16.12 18.85
N THR A 57 12.99 -15.81 19.84
CA THR A 57 14.38 -15.35 19.69
C THR A 57 15.22 -16.26 18.79
N TRP A 58 15.02 -17.58 18.90
CA TRP A 58 15.72 -18.59 18.10
C TRP A 58 15.49 -18.46 16.58
N LEU A 59 14.32 -17.93 16.17
CA LEU A 59 13.99 -17.75 14.75
C LEU A 59 14.52 -16.40 14.23
N ALA A 60 14.51 -15.38 15.08
CA ALA A 60 15.11 -14.08 14.76
C ALA A 60 16.64 -14.19 14.55
N GLU A 61 17.34 -15.00 15.35
CA GLU A 61 18.79 -15.19 15.23
C GLU A 61 19.21 -15.94 13.95
N ARG A 62 18.36 -16.83 13.44
CA ARG A 62 18.60 -17.62 12.21
C ARG A 62 18.28 -16.85 10.93
N LEU A 63 17.47 -15.81 11.03
CA LEU A 63 17.06 -14.95 9.95
C LEU A 63 17.82 -13.63 10.13
N ALA A 64 19.01 -13.52 9.53
CA ALA A 64 19.94 -12.36 9.56
C ALA A 64 19.25 -10.97 9.63
N PRO A 65 19.93 -9.88 10.06
CA PRO A 65 19.30 -8.65 10.62
C PRO A 65 18.25 -7.92 9.75
N CYS A 66 18.11 -8.26 8.47
CA CYS A 66 17.12 -7.68 7.54
C CYS A 66 16.03 -8.67 7.08
N ASN A 67 16.01 -9.89 7.60
CA ASN A 67 15.12 -10.97 7.16
C ASN A 67 13.81 -11.02 7.98
N TRP A 68 13.53 -10.00 8.79
CA TRP A 68 12.24 -9.81 9.48
C TRP A 68 11.20 -9.11 8.59
N ALA A 69 11.65 -8.40 7.55
CA ALA A 69 10.80 -7.88 6.47
C ALA A 69 10.05 -8.99 5.71
N TYR A 70 10.41 -10.27 5.95
CA TYR A 70 9.71 -11.45 5.43
C TYR A 70 8.30 -11.62 6.00
N PHE A 71 8.03 -11.11 7.21
CA PHE A 71 6.78 -11.35 7.94
C PHE A 71 6.03 -10.08 8.34
N GLY A 72 6.64 -8.90 8.21
CA GLY A 72 5.96 -7.63 8.48
C GLY A 72 4.92 -7.32 7.40
N GLU A 73 3.71 -6.96 7.79
CA GLU A 73 2.69 -6.48 6.85
C GLU A 73 3.05 -5.05 6.40
N VAL A 74 3.19 -4.85 5.08
CA VAL A 74 3.47 -3.52 4.51
C VAL A 74 2.23 -2.66 4.67
N THR A 75 2.36 -1.56 5.41
CA THR A 75 1.24 -0.65 5.69
C THR A 75 1.40 0.69 5.01
N HIS A 76 2.63 1.15 4.78
CA HIS A 76 2.90 2.47 4.22
C HIS A 76 3.78 2.31 2.98
N VAL A 77 3.49 3.04 1.91
CA VAL A 77 4.33 3.11 0.72
C VAL A 77 4.49 4.58 0.32
N PHE A 78 5.73 5.02 0.17
CA PHE A 78 6.09 6.37 -0.24
C PHE A 78 6.84 6.31 -1.56
N MET A 79 6.28 6.89 -2.61
CA MET A 79 6.89 6.97 -3.95
C MET A 79 6.82 8.39 -4.53
N SER A 80 6.77 9.39 -3.65
CA SER A 80 6.82 10.82 -3.97
C SER A 80 8.04 11.16 -4.83
N GLY A 81 7.82 11.83 -5.97
CA GLY A 81 8.89 12.35 -6.83
C GLY A 81 9.79 11.28 -7.48
N VAL A 82 9.35 10.03 -7.50
CA VAL A 82 10.06 8.90 -8.11
C VAL A 82 9.54 8.67 -9.55
N PRO A 83 10.38 8.29 -10.54
CA PRO A 83 9.95 8.00 -11.91
C PRO A 83 9.20 6.65 -12.01
N ILE A 84 8.07 6.52 -11.31
CA ILE A 84 7.18 5.37 -11.36
C ILE A 84 6.13 5.53 -12.47
N SER A 85 5.71 4.39 -13.05
CA SER A 85 4.66 4.34 -14.07
C SER A 85 3.53 3.39 -13.67
N ASP A 86 2.42 3.41 -14.40
CA ASP A 86 1.28 2.50 -14.22
C ASP A 86 1.66 1.00 -14.20
N LYS A 87 2.76 0.64 -14.88
CA LYS A 87 3.26 -0.74 -14.92
C LYS A 87 3.85 -1.16 -13.58
N ASP A 88 4.44 -0.22 -12.87
CA ASP A 88 5.13 -0.45 -11.61
C ASP A 88 4.13 -0.53 -10.45
N LEU A 89 3.03 0.23 -10.52
CA LEU A 89 1.99 0.24 -9.49
C LEU A 89 1.14 -1.02 -9.41
N ARG A 90 1.02 -1.80 -10.49
CA ARG A 90 0.19 -3.02 -10.50
C ARG A 90 0.53 -4.01 -9.39
N VAL A 91 1.78 -3.99 -8.89
CA VAL A 91 2.22 -4.87 -7.80
C VAL A 91 1.71 -4.44 -6.42
N LEU A 92 1.24 -3.19 -6.27
CA LEU A 92 0.66 -2.71 -5.02
C LEU A 92 -0.64 -3.43 -4.68
N GLY A 93 -1.41 -3.88 -5.68
CA GLY A 93 -2.62 -4.67 -5.46
C GLY A 93 -2.39 -6.00 -4.73
N TRP A 94 -1.13 -6.46 -4.59
CA TRP A 94 -0.79 -7.64 -3.80
C TRP A 94 -0.54 -7.33 -2.31
N LEU A 95 -0.46 -6.06 -1.94
CA LEU A 95 -0.20 -5.58 -0.59
C LEU A 95 -1.52 -5.31 0.15
N HIS A 96 -2.30 -6.35 0.43
CA HIS A 96 -3.64 -6.21 1.02
C HIS A 96 -3.69 -5.53 2.40
N GLY A 97 -2.54 -5.50 3.10
CA GLY A 97 -2.36 -4.80 4.38
C GLY A 97 -2.09 -3.32 4.29
N LEU A 98 -1.98 -2.79 3.07
CA LEU A 98 -1.55 -1.43 2.84
C LEU A 98 -2.62 -0.44 3.30
N ARG A 99 -2.21 0.53 4.12
CA ARG A 99 -3.04 1.55 4.76
C ARG A 99 -2.77 2.94 4.21
N THR A 100 -1.57 3.20 3.73
CA THR A 100 -1.16 4.54 3.31
C THR A 100 -0.29 4.47 2.05
N VAL A 101 -0.69 5.16 0.99
CA VAL A 101 0.11 5.34 -0.23
C VAL A 101 0.31 6.82 -0.51
N TYR A 102 1.55 7.23 -0.73
CA TYR A 102 1.90 8.54 -1.29
C TYR A 102 2.50 8.35 -2.68
N LEU A 103 1.81 8.89 -3.70
CA LEU A 103 2.19 8.86 -5.12
C LEU A 103 2.35 10.28 -5.70
N ASP A 104 2.56 11.26 -4.84
CA ASP A 104 2.66 12.65 -5.24
C ASP A 104 3.79 12.90 -6.25
N ASP A 105 3.54 13.79 -7.19
CA ASP A 105 4.46 14.15 -8.30
C ASP A 105 4.93 12.94 -9.15
N SER A 106 4.08 11.91 -9.27
CA SER A 106 4.38 10.74 -10.08
C SER A 106 3.71 10.74 -11.46
N HIS A 107 4.25 9.98 -12.41
CA HIS A 107 3.73 9.87 -13.78
C HIS A 107 2.58 8.86 -13.91
N VAL A 108 1.85 8.65 -12.83
CA VAL A 108 0.78 7.67 -12.69
C VAL A 108 -0.53 8.23 -13.25
N GLY A 109 -1.27 7.42 -13.99
CA GLY A 109 -2.63 7.72 -14.44
C GLY A 109 -3.65 6.67 -13.98
N ASP A 110 -4.84 6.71 -14.56
CA ASP A 110 -5.99 5.88 -14.16
C ASP A 110 -5.65 4.38 -14.16
N ASN A 111 -4.90 3.89 -15.16
CA ASN A 111 -4.51 2.47 -15.22
C ASN A 111 -3.59 2.05 -14.07
N GLY A 112 -2.79 2.98 -13.53
CA GLY A 112 -1.87 2.70 -12.43
C GLY A 112 -2.59 2.52 -11.10
N ILE A 113 -3.65 3.32 -10.88
CA ILE A 113 -4.45 3.30 -9.65
C ILE A 113 -5.51 2.19 -9.63
N GLU A 114 -5.80 1.53 -10.75
CA GLU A 114 -6.79 0.43 -10.80
C GLU A 114 -6.53 -0.67 -9.76
N SER A 115 -5.25 -1.01 -9.56
CA SER A 115 -4.85 -2.03 -8.59
C SER A 115 -5.11 -1.63 -7.14
N LEU A 116 -5.30 -0.34 -6.86
CA LEU A 116 -5.58 0.18 -5.52
C LEU A 116 -7.03 -0.07 -5.08
N TYR A 117 -7.95 -0.27 -6.02
CA TYR A 117 -9.38 -0.47 -5.70
C TYR A 117 -9.66 -1.72 -4.86
N GLU A 118 -8.76 -2.71 -4.94
CA GLU A 118 -8.84 -3.96 -4.18
C GLU A 118 -8.20 -3.88 -2.79
N LEU A 119 -7.55 -2.76 -2.46
CA LEU A 119 -6.86 -2.54 -1.18
C LEU A 119 -7.86 -2.11 -0.10
N ARG A 120 -8.60 -3.07 0.43
CA ARG A 120 -9.66 -2.84 1.42
C ARG A 120 -9.18 -2.18 2.72
N SER A 121 -7.90 -2.30 3.04
CA SER A 121 -7.29 -1.69 4.24
C SER A 121 -6.79 -0.26 4.02
N LEU A 122 -6.86 0.26 2.79
CA LEU A 122 -6.33 1.57 2.43
C LEU A 122 -7.14 2.67 3.12
N SER A 123 -6.44 3.53 3.84
CA SER A 123 -7.03 4.61 4.65
C SER A 123 -6.57 5.98 4.17
N ARG A 124 -5.32 6.12 3.72
CA ARG A 124 -4.76 7.38 3.23
C ARG A 124 -4.18 7.19 1.84
N LEU A 125 -4.54 8.06 0.91
CA LEU A 125 -4.05 8.04 -0.46
C LEU A 125 -3.76 9.47 -0.93
N ASN A 126 -2.52 9.72 -1.33
CA ASN A 126 -2.15 10.99 -1.95
C ASN A 126 -1.81 10.77 -3.44
N LEU A 127 -2.55 11.48 -4.30
CA LEU A 127 -2.42 11.49 -5.77
C LEU A 127 -2.11 12.91 -6.31
N ALA A 128 -1.66 13.84 -5.47
CA ALA A 128 -1.29 15.20 -5.87
C ALA A 128 -0.26 15.16 -7.02
N GLY A 129 -0.41 16.06 -8.00
CA GLY A 129 0.52 16.11 -9.15
C GLY A 129 0.54 14.86 -10.07
N THR A 130 -0.40 13.93 -9.92
CA THR A 130 -0.53 12.77 -10.83
C THR A 130 -1.37 13.09 -12.08
N ARG A 131 -1.48 12.14 -13.00
CA ARG A 131 -2.29 12.23 -14.24
C ARG A 131 -3.62 11.49 -14.12
N VAL A 132 -4.08 11.25 -12.90
CA VAL A 132 -5.36 10.62 -12.61
C VAL A 132 -6.50 11.58 -13.00
N THR A 133 -7.56 11.04 -13.60
CA THR A 133 -8.72 11.80 -14.08
C THR A 133 -9.96 11.57 -13.21
N ASP A 134 -11.02 12.33 -13.49
CA ASP A 134 -12.34 12.15 -12.86
C ASP A 134 -12.83 10.68 -12.94
N ASP A 135 -12.65 10.02 -14.09
CA ASP A 135 -13.11 8.66 -14.31
C ASP A 135 -12.29 7.64 -13.51
N GLY A 136 -10.98 7.86 -13.39
CA GLY A 136 -10.11 7.07 -12.52
C GLY A 136 -10.47 7.20 -11.04
N LEU A 137 -11.04 8.33 -10.61
CA LEU A 137 -11.38 8.53 -9.21
C LEU A 137 -12.71 7.91 -8.77
N ARG A 138 -13.69 7.79 -9.67
CA ARG A 138 -15.04 7.29 -9.34
C ARG A 138 -15.05 5.95 -8.57
N PRO A 139 -14.21 4.95 -8.89
CA PRO A 139 -14.20 3.69 -8.15
C PRO A 139 -13.83 3.83 -6.67
N PHE A 140 -13.07 4.84 -6.26
CA PHE A 140 -12.69 5.07 -4.86
C PHE A 140 -13.89 5.37 -3.96
N ALA A 141 -15.03 5.81 -4.51
CA ALA A 141 -16.29 6.01 -3.77
C ALA A 141 -16.79 4.75 -3.03
N ARG A 142 -16.31 3.57 -3.43
CA ARG A 142 -16.65 2.27 -2.81
C ARG A 142 -15.71 1.89 -1.66
N MET A 143 -14.56 2.56 -1.53
CA MET A 143 -13.54 2.27 -0.54
C MET A 143 -13.85 2.99 0.78
N LYS A 144 -14.79 2.43 1.56
CA LYS A 144 -15.26 3.02 2.82
C LYS A 144 -14.21 3.09 3.93
N SER A 145 -13.06 2.46 3.73
CA SER A 145 -11.90 2.52 4.62
C SER A 145 -11.08 3.80 4.45
N LEU A 146 -11.25 4.53 3.33
CA LEU A 146 -10.56 5.79 3.11
C LEU A 146 -11.03 6.85 4.10
N THR A 147 -10.05 7.51 4.71
CA THR A 147 -10.20 8.64 5.63
C THR A 147 -9.56 9.90 5.09
N GLU A 148 -8.60 9.78 4.17
CA GLU A 148 -7.89 10.89 3.55
C GLU A 148 -7.60 10.55 2.09
N LEU A 149 -8.02 11.43 1.19
CA LEU A 149 -7.79 11.32 -0.24
C LEU A 149 -7.37 12.68 -0.78
N VAL A 150 -6.11 12.82 -1.17
CA VAL A 150 -5.61 14.00 -1.89
C VAL A 150 -5.67 13.69 -3.39
N VAL A 151 -6.39 14.52 -4.14
CA VAL A 151 -6.58 14.38 -5.59
C VAL A 151 -5.80 15.46 -6.35
N PRO A 152 -5.35 15.19 -7.59
CA PRO A 152 -4.55 16.15 -8.34
C PRO A 152 -5.32 17.41 -8.74
N VAL A 153 -4.62 18.52 -8.93
CA VAL A 153 -5.17 19.72 -9.60
C VAL A 153 -5.71 19.36 -10.98
N GLY A 154 -7.01 19.61 -11.20
CA GLY A 154 -7.69 19.38 -12.48
C GLY A 154 -8.89 18.44 -12.41
N ILE A 155 -9.14 17.83 -11.26
CA ILE A 155 -10.38 17.10 -10.99
C ILE A 155 -11.55 18.08 -10.87
N SER A 156 -12.69 17.74 -11.47
CA SER A 156 -13.87 18.59 -11.45
C SER A 156 -14.52 18.64 -10.06
N ASP A 157 -15.11 19.78 -9.72
CA ASP A 157 -15.88 19.97 -8.48
C ASP A 157 -17.01 18.94 -8.33
N ASP A 158 -17.62 18.52 -9.45
CA ASP A 158 -18.65 17.48 -9.49
C ASP A 158 -18.12 16.13 -8.99
N THR A 159 -16.91 15.76 -9.40
CA THR A 159 -16.27 14.52 -8.93
C THR A 159 -15.87 14.63 -7.46
N VAL A 160 -15.34 15.77 -7.02
CA VAL A 160 -15.02 15.99 -5.60
C VAL A 160 -16.29 15.89 -4.75
N ALA A 161 -17.39 16.52 -5.17
CA ALA A 161 -18.68 16.42 -4.51
C ALA A 161 -19.23 14.97 -4.51
N TYR A 162 -19.08 14.25 -5.62
CA TYR A 162 -19.47 12.84 -5.71
C TYR A 162 -18.69 11.96 -4.74
N LEU A 163 -17.37 12.15 -4.64
CA LEU A 163 -16.51 11.43 -3.70
C LEU A 163 -16.87 11.76 -2.25
N ALA A 164 -17.01 13.05 -1.92
CA ALA A 164 -17.40 13.50 -0.58
C ALA A 164 -18.76 12.94 -0.15
N ALA A 165 -19.75 12.91 -1.05
CA ALA A 165 -21.07 12.35 -0.78
C ALA A 165 -21.05 10.83 -0.54
N ASN A 166 -20.13 10.11 -1.18
CA ASN A 166 -20.01 8.66 -1.05
C ASN A 166 -19.00 8.23 0.03
N LEU A 167 -18.09 9.10 0.45
CA LEU A 167 -17.08 8.85 1.46
C LEU A 167 -17.25 9.83 2.63
N PRO A 168 -18.32 9.69 3.44
CA PRO A 168 -18.67 10.67 4.46
C PRO A 168 -17.65 10.79 5.60
N ASN A 169 -16.77 9.80 5.75
CA ASN A 169 -15.69 9.79 6.74
C ASN A 169 -14.31 10.09 6.13
N CYS A 170 -14.26 10.44 4.84
CA CYS A 170 -13.04 10.74 4.12
C CYS A 170 -12.91 12.25 3.91
N MET A 171 -11.77 12.79 4.27
CA MET A 171 -11.37 14.14 3.90
C MET A 171 -10.82 14.11 2.47
N VAL A 172 -11.49 14.80 1.56
CA VAL A 172 -11.04 14.93 0.17
C VAL A 172 -10.41 16.31 0.00
N GLU A 173 -9.13 16.34 -0.36
CA GLU A 173 -8.35 17.57 -0.59
C GLU A 173 -7.85 17.61 -2.02
N VAL A 174 -7.70 18.80 -2.59
CA VAL A 174 -7.22 19.02 -3.96
C VAL A 174 -5.89 19.75 -3.88
N GLU A 175 -4.81 19.12 -4.35
CA GLU A 175 -3.44 19.65 -4.36
C GLU A 175 -2.71 19.38 -5.68
#